data_AF-A0A355YLQ0-F1
#
_entry.id   AF-A0A355YLQ0-F1
#
_cell.length_a   1.000
_cell.length_b   1.000
_cell.length_c   1.000
_cell.angle_alpha   90.00
_cell.angle_beta   90.00
_cell.angle_gamma   90.00
#
_symmetry.space_group_name_H-M   'P 1'
#
loop_
_entity.id
_entity.type
_entity.pdbx_description
1 polymer ?
#
loop_
_entity_poly.entity_id
_entity_poly.type
_entity_poly.pdbx_seq_one_letter_code
_entity_poly.pdbx_strand_id
1 'polypeptide(L)'
;FQWRKGRGAYEKFHGAVLDHKNGSAARTFREVSEVGERLSSIQSLIEGTVNRPVAAIVFDWENWWAVEDVSGPRLDLDYVSEVLKHYQVFWEAGMDADFVSMEDRFEQYKILCAPVNYLYKEGYARKVRKYVEDGGCYVTTWFSGVADDTDLCFTGHHPLEDVLGVVQEEIDAPGEDFENGFIYQGTRYL
;
A
#
# COMPACT_ATOMS: atom_id res chain seq x y z
N PHE A 1 6.64 -20.64 7.21
CA PHE A 1 6.63 -22.01 6.66
C PHE A 1 8.02 -22.60 6.92
N GLN A 2 8.22 -23.80 7.46
CA GLN A 2 7.40 -25.02 7.50
C GLN A 2 7.35 -25.63 8.92
N TRP A 3 6.64 -26.75 9.10
CA TRP A 3 6.60 -27.46 10.39
C TRP A 3 7.98 -28.02 10.79
N ARG A 4 8.65 -28.77 9.91
CA ARG A 4 9.92 -29.44 10.19
C ARG A 4 10.96 -29.09 9.14
N LYS A 5 12.17 -28.74 9.58
CA LYS A 5 13.25 -28.35 8.69
C LYS A 5 13.70 -29.50 7.79
N GLY A 6 13.73 -29.27 6.48
CA GLY A 6 14.20 -30.24 5.48
C GLY A 6 15.69 -30.57 5.66
N ARG A 7 16.08 -31.81 5.37
CA ARG A 7 17.48 -32.29 5.52
C ARG A 7 18.37 -32.01 4.30
N GLY A 8 17.80 -31.68 3.16
CA GLY A 8 18.52 -31.58 1.88
C GLY A 8 17.90 -30.56 0.93
N ALA A 9 18.49 -30.46 -0.26
CA ALA A 9 18.10 -29.54 -1.33
C ALA A 9 18.20 -28.06 -0.94
N TYR A 10 17.45 -27.23 -1.66
CA TYR A 10 17.57 -25.78 -1.67
C TYR A 10 17.18 -25.14 -0.32
N GLU A 11 16.07 -25.58 0.28
CA GLU A 11 15.49 -24.96 1.48
C GLU A 11 15.94 -25.56 2.81
N LYS A 12 16.95 -26.44 2.85
CA LYS A 12 17.40 -27.08 4.10
C LYS A 12 17.80 -26.12 5.23
N PHE A 13 18.06 -24.86 4.90
CA PHE A 13 18.39 -23.81 5.87
C PHE A 13 17.22 -22.89 6.22
N HIS A 14 16.09 -22.97 5.52
CA HIS A 14 14.88 -22.19 5.80
C HIS A 14 14.36 -22.45 7.22
N GLY A 15 13.83 -21.42 7.88
CA GLY A 15 13.26 -21.55 9.23
C GLY A 15 12.14 -22.58 9.29
N ALA A 16 12.00 -23.24 10.44
CA ALA A 16 10.93 -24.19 10.73
C ALA A 16 10.62 -24.21 12.24
N VAL A 17 9.44 -24.69 12.61
CA VAL A 17 9.07 -24.88 14.03
C VAL A 17 9.97 -25.92 14.69
N LEU A 18 10.22 -27.03 13.99
CA LEU A 18 11.10 -28.12 14.42
C LEU A 18 12.41 -28.09 13.63
N ASP A 19 13.50 -27.79 14.33
CA ASP A 19 14.84 -27.65 13.75
C ASP A 19 15.54 -29.02 13.51
N HIS A 20 16.71 -29.01 12.85
CA HIS A 20 17.51 -30.21 12.56
C HIS A 20 17.97 -30.96 13.81
N LYS A 21 18.17 -30.24 14.92
CA LYS A 21 18.47 -30.86 16.23
C LYS A 21 17.37 -31.83 16.65
N ASN A 22 16.16 -31.65 16.12
CA ASN A 22 14.93 -32.34 16.50
C ASN A 22 14.60 -32.15 17.99
N GLY A 23 13.34 -32.44 18.34
CA GLY A 23 12.82 -32.27 19.69
C GLY A 23 12.49 -30.83 20.07
N SER A 24 11.97 -30.68 21.30
CA SER A 24 11.38 -29.44 21.82
C SER A 24 12.36 -28.51 22.54
N ALA A 25 13.64 -28.91 22.65
CA ALA A 25 14.66 -28.15 23.37
C ALA A 25 15.18 -26.93 22.59
N ALA A 26 14.78 -26.74 21.33
CA ALA A 26 15.11 -25.54 20.57
C ALA A 26 14.28 -24.34 21.07
N ARG A 27 14.88 -23.14 21.08
CA ARG A 27 14.18 -21.89 21.46
C ARG A 27 12.92 -21.69 20.62
N THR A 28 13.06 -21.78 19.29
CA THR A 28 11.96 -21.62 18.34
C THR A 28 10.79 -22.56 18.64
N PHE A 29 11.06 -23.83 18.93
CA PHE A 29 9.99 -24.78 19.27
C PHE A 29 9.23 -24.32 20.52
N ARG A 30 9.95 -23.94 21.59
CA ARG A 30 9.32 -23.47 22.83
C ARG A 30 8.52 -22.20 22.63
N GLU A 31 9.07 -21.21 21.93
CA GLU A 31 8.38 -19.93 21.66
C GLU A 31 7.11 -20.15 20.82
N VAL A 32 7.16 -21.02 19.82
CA VAL A 32 5.96 -21.37 19.02
C VAL A 32 4.94 -22.14 19.87
N SER A 33 5.37 -23.06 20.75
CA SER A 33 4.47 -23.72 21.70
C SER A 33 3.78 -22.73 22.63
N GLU A 34 4.53 -21.78 23.19
CA GLU A 34 3.99 -20.73 24.06
C GLU A 34 2.97 -19.85 23.33
N VAL A 35 3.24 -19.47 22.07
CA VAL A 35 2.24 -18.76 21.23
C VAL A 35 0.99 -19.61 21.04
N GLY A 36 1.11 -20.92 20.79
CA GLY A 36 -0.02 -21.83 20.66
C GLY A 36 -0.89 -21.92 21.93
N GLU A 37 -0.25 -21.96 23.10
CA GLU A 37 -0.94 -21.93 24.40
C GLU A 37 -1.69 -20.60 24.61
N ARG A 38 -1.05 -19.47 24.31
CA ARG A 38 -1.66 -18.14 24.39
C ARG A 38 -2.83 -17.98 23.43
N LEU A 39 -2.71 -18.46 22.19
CA LEU A 39 -3.80 -18.43 21.22
C LEU A 39 -5.00 -19.27 21.70
N SER A 40 -4.74 -20.43 22.27
CA SER A 40 -5.78 -21.30 22.84
C SER A 40 -6.53 -20.63 24.00
N SER A 41 -5.81 -19.86 24.84
CA SER A 41 -6.43 -19.19 25.98
C SER A 41 -7.29 -17.98 25.60
N ILE A 42 -7.02 -17.35 24.45
CA ILE A 42 -7.80 -16.20 23.95
C ILE A 42 -8.80 -16.57 22.85
N GLN A 43 -8.88 -17.84 22.44
CA GLN A 43 -9.68 -18.27 21.28
C GLN A 43 -11.12 -17.73 21.32
N SER A 44 -11.82 -17.91 22.45
CA SER A 44 -13.20 -17.44 22.62
C SER A 44 -13.39 -15.92 22.53
N LEU A 45 -12.31 -15.14 22.69
CA LEU A 45 -12.32 -13.67 22.60
C LEU A 45 -12.12 -13.19 21.16
N ILE A 46 -11.38 -13.94 20.35
CA ILE A 46 -10.97 -13.53 18.99
C ILE A 46 -11.77 -14.25 17.88
N GLU A 47 -12.46 -15.33 18.21
CA GLU A 47 -13.28 -16.07 17.26
C GLU A 47 -14.37 -15.17 16.66
N GLY A 48 -14.44 -15.12 15.34
CA GLY A 48 -15.39 -14.27 14.61
C GLY A 48 -15.07 -12.78 14.61
N THR A 49 -13.97 -12.34 15.24
CA THR A 49 -13.52 -10.95 15.11
C THR A 49 -13.04 -10.70 13.68
N VAL A 50 -13.43 -9.54 13.14
CA VAL A 50 -13.03 -9.08 11.81
C VAL A 50 -12.57 -7.66 12.00
N ASN A 51 -11.33 -7.36 11.60
CA ASN A 51 -10.87 -5.99 11.60
C ASN A 51 -11.73 -5.17 10.64
N ARG A 52 -12.09 -3.94 11.02
CA ARG A 52 -12.86 -3.02 10.18
C ARG A 52 -12.14 -1.68 10.10
N PRO A 53 -11.04 -1.62 9.34
CA PRO A 53 -10.33 -0.36 9.10
C PRO A 53 -11.27 0.71 8.56
N VAL A 54 -11.00 1.95 8.96
CA VAL A 54 -11.69 3.14 8.45
C VAL A 54 -10.85 3.89 7.41
N ALA A 55 -9.66 3.38 7.10
CA ALA A 55 -8.78 3.87 6.06
C ALA A 55 -8.49 2.74 5.08
N ALA A 56 -8.21 3.12 3.84
CA ALA A 56 -7.75 2.20 2.81
C ALA A 56 -6.63 2.82 1.98
N ILE A 57 -5.76 1.96 1.46
CA ILE A 57 -4.68 2.29 0.54
C ILE A 57 -4.96 1.57 -0.78
N VAL A 58 -5.03 2.33 -1.87
CA VAL A 58 -5.19 1.79 -3.21
C VAL A 58 -3.88 1.14 -3.64
N PHE A 59 -3.95 -0.14 -3.97
CA PHE A 59 -2.88 -0.92 -4.58
C PHE A 59 -3.48 -1.75 -5.70
N ASP A 60 -3.06 -1.48 -6.94
CA ASP A 60 -3.54 -2.19 -8.10
C ASP A 60 -2.38 -2.80 -8.89
N TRP A 61 -2.56 -4.05 -9.32
CA TRP A 61 -1.53 -4.81 -10.02
C TRP A 61 -1.22 -4.22 -11.40
N GLU A 62 -2.24 -3.76 -12.13
CA GLU A 62 -2.04 -3.18 -13.46
C GLU A 62 -1.34 -1.83 -13.35
N ASN A 63 -1.67 -1.05 -12.32
CA ASN A 63 -0.93 0.17 -12.01
C ASN A 63 0.54 -0.14 -11.68
N TRP A 64 0.81 -1.14 -10.85
CA TRP A 64 2.18 -1.54 -10.54
C TRP A 64 2.95 -1.92 -11.80
N TRP A 65 2.39 -2.77 -12.67
CA TRP A 65 3.05 -3.15 -13.93
C TRP A 65 3.32 -1.96 -14.83
N ALA A 66 2.36 -1.05 -14.99
CA ALA A 66 2.54 0.13 -15.83
C ALA A 66 3.62 1.08 -15.28
N VAL A 67 3.64 1.28 -13.96
CA VAL A 67 4.68 2.10 -13.28
C VAL A 67 6.08 1.49 -13.43
N GLU A 68 6.21 0.16 -13.45
CA GLU A 68 7.50 -0.49 -13.68
C GLU A 68 7.94 -0.51 -15.15
N ASP A 69 7.01 -0.40 -16.10
CA ASP A 69 7.32 -0.42 -17.55
C ASP A 69 7.62 0.97 -18.11
N VAL A 70 7.08 2.03 -17.51
CA VAL A 70 7.25 3.40 -18.00
C VAL A 70 8.71 3.89 -17.93
N SER A 71 9.16 4.52 -19.01
CA SER A 71 10.49 5.15 -19.08
C SER A 71 10.43 6.61 -18.59
N GLY A 72 10.36 6.80 -17.28
CA GLY A 72 10.27 8.10 -16.61
C GLY A 72 9.03 8.23 -15.71
N PRO A 73 8.86 9.33 -14.95
CA PRO A 73 9.71 10.51 -14.89
C PRO A 73 11.04 10.26 -14.17
N ARG A 74 11.13 9.17 -13.40
CA ARG A 74 12.38 8.64 -12.84
C ARG A 74 12.46 7.14 -13.04
N LEU A 75 13.68 6.60 -13.18
CA LEU A 75 13.94 5.17 -13.37
C LEU A 75 14.30 4.44 -12.06
N ASP A 76 14.44 5.18 -10.96
CA ASP A 76 14.73 4.66 -9.62
C ASP A 76 13.48 4.56 -8.73
N LEU A 77 12.29 4.66 -9.34
CA LEU A 77 11.01 4.51 -8.65
C LEU A 77 10.76 3.04 -8.28
N ASP A 78 10.57 2.78 -6.99
CA ASP A 78 10.08 1.51 -6.47
C ASP A 78 8.65 1.69 -5.94
N TYR A 79 7.68 1.22 -6.71
CA TYR A 79 6.25 1.38 -6.41
C TYR A 79 5.87 0.79 -5.05
N VAL A 80 6.35 -0.41 -4.71
CA VAL A 80 6.02 -1.07 -3.44
C VAL A 80 6.61 -0.28 -2.27
N SER A 81 7.85 0.18 -2.41
CA SER A 81 8.48 1.02 -1.40
C SER A 81 7.71 2.33 -1.19
N GLU A 82 7.23 2.99 -2.26
CA GLU A 82 6.39 4.19 -2.15
C GLU A 82 5.05 3.93 -1.46
N VAL A 83 4.37 2.85 -1.82
CA VAL A 83 3.13 2.42 -1.14
C VAL A 83 3.38 2.18 0.36
N LEU A 84 4.48 1.51 0.70
CA LEU A 84 4.83 1.20 2.10
C LEU A 84 5.19 2.45 2.91
N LYS A 85 5.81 3.48 2.30
CA LYS A 85 6.02 4.78 2.96
C LYS A 85 4.70 5.42 3.38
N HIS A 86 3.67 5.32 2.53
CA HIS A 86 2.34 5.84 2.86
C HIS A 86 1.62 4.98 3.90
N TYR A 87 1.74 3.65 3.81
CA TYR A 87 1.24 2.75 4.85
C TYR A 87 1.87 3.00 6.22
N GLN A 88 3.18 3.30 6.26
CA GLN A 88 3.90 3.58 7.51
C GLN A 88 3.27 4.74 8.29
N VAL A 89 2.73 5.76 7.61
CA VAL A 89 2.06 6.89 8.27
C VAL A 89 0.82 6.42 9.05
N PHE A 90 0.00 5.53 8.48
CA PHE A 90 -1.15 4.95 9.19
C PHE A 90 -0.69 4.09 10.37
N TRP A 91 0.34 3.27 10.16
CA TRP A 91 0.89 2.41 11.21
C TRP A 91 1.44 3.21 12.40
N GLU A 92 2.21 4.27 12.15
CA GLU A 92 2.75 5.17 13.19
C GLU A 92 1.65 5.94 13.92
N ALA A 93 0.53 6.22 13.25
CA ALA A 93 -0.66 6.81 13.85
C ALA A 93 -1.52 5.81 14.64
N GLY A 94 -1.17 4.51 14.64
CA GLY A 94 -1.98 3.45 15.24
C GLY A 94 -3.32 3.24 14.55
N MET A 95 -3.40 3.59 13.25
CA MET A 95 -4.57 3.41 12.41
C MET A 95 -4.41 2.17 11.54
N ASP A 96 -5.35 1.25 11.61
CA ASP A 96 -5.43 0.16 10.65
C ASP A 96 -5.87 0.70 9.28
N ALA A 97 -5.32 0.12 8.22
CA ALA A 97 -5.69 0.42 6.84
C ALA A 97 -5.81 -0.88 6.03
N ASP A 98 -6.86 -0.98 5.22
CA ASP A 98 -7.01 -2.06 4.23
C ASP A 98 -6.24 -1.73 2.94
N PHE A 99 -5.74 -2.74 2.25
CA PHE A 99 -5.33 -2.60 0.86
C PHE A 99 -6.51 -2.94 -0.06
N VAL A 100 -6.82 -2.05 -0.99
CA VAL A 100 -7.95 -2.18 -1.92
C VAL A 100 -7.51 -1.92 -3.36
N SER A 101 -8.17 -2.55 -4.31
CA SER A 101 -7.98 -2.29 -5.74
C SER A 101 -8.83 -1.11 -6.23
N MET A 102 -8.59 -0.67 -7.47
CA MET A 102 -9.42 0.35 -8.11
C MET A 102 -10.86 -0.10 -8.40
N GLU A 103 -11.17 -1.39 -8.23
CA GLU A 103 -12.49 -1.98 -8.48
C GLU A 103 -13.31 -2.17 -7.19
N ASP A 104 -12.66 -2.15 -6.02
CA ASP A 104 -13.31 -2.40 -4.72
C ASP A 104 -14.25 -1.28 -4.24
N ARG A 105 -15.06 -1.55 -3.22
CA ARG A 105 -15.96 -0.54 -2.63
C ARG A 105 -15.20 0.39 -1.68
N PHE A 106 -15.49 1.69 -1.75
CA PHE A 106 -14.79 2.73 -0.98
C PHE A 106 -15.66 3.36 0.12
N GLU A 107 -16.97 3.16 0.05
CA GLU A 107 -17.97 3.85 0.86
C GLU A 107 -17.82 3.63 2.36
N GLN A 108 -17.18 2.52 2.77
CA GLN A 108 -16.90 2.23 4.18
C GLN A 108 -15.71 3.00 4.75
N TYR A 109 -14.82 3.56 3.92
CA TYR A 109 -13.58 4.19 4.38
C TYR A 109 -13.74 5.71 4.51
N LYS A 110 -13.25 6.27 5.61
CA LYS A 110 -13.17 7.71 5.82
C LYS A 110 -12.01 8.35 5.05
N ILE A 111 -10.94 7.59 4.83
CA ILE A 111 -9.75 8.03 4.09
C ILE A 111 -9.42 6.97 3.04
N LEU A 112 -9.23 7.40 1.80
CA LEU A 112 -8.72 6.60 0.69
C LEU A 112 -7.41 7.22 0.21
N CYS A 113 -6.30 6.56 0.48
CA CYS A 113 -4.97 6.96 0.04
C CYS A 113 -4.59 6.20 -1.24
N ALA A 114 -4.23 6.88 -2.31
CA ALA A 114 -3.86 6.29 -3.59
C ALA A 114 -2.47 6.76 -4.02
N PRO A 115 -1.40 6.21 -3.41
CA PRO A 115 -0.03 6.59 -3.71
C PRO A 115 0.39 6.07 -5.10
N VAL A 116 1.01 6.95 -5.88
CA VAL A 116 1.57 6.69 -7.21
C VAL A 116 0.56 5.93 -8.10
N ASN A 117 -0.70 6.33 -8.05
CA ASN A 117 -1.79 5.70 -8.80
C ASN A 117 -1.82 6.24 -10.24
N TYR A 118 -0.72 6.00 -10.95
CA TYR A 118 -0.39 6.43 -12.31
C TYR A 118 -1.50 6.14 -13.32
N LEU A 119 -1.98 4.91 -13.33
CA LEU A 119 -2.99 4.43 -14.26
C LEU A 119 -4.36 4.46 -13.59
N TYR A 120 -5.38 4.95 -14.30
CA TYR A 120 -6.76 4.87 -13.85
C TYR A 120 -7.56 3.89 -14.69
N LYS A 121 -8.02 2.81 -14.05
CA LYS A 121 -8.99 1.88 -14.63
C LYS A 121 -10.30 2.56 -15.03
N GLU A 122 -10.99 1.99 -16.02
CA GLU A 122 -12.28 2.50 -16.46
C GLU A 122 -13.23 2.77 -15.27
N GLY A 123 -13.72 4.01 -15.19
CA GLY A 123 -14.67 4.41 -14.15
C GLY A 123 -14.07 4.72 -12.78
N TYR A 124 -12.78 4.49 -12.55
CA TYR A 124 -12.12 4.82 -11.27
C TYR A 124 -12.30 6.30 -10.90
N ALA A 125 -12.04 7.22 -11.83
CA ALA A 125 -12.20 8.65 -11.59
C ALA A 125 -13.64 9.04 -11.23
N ARG A 126 -14.65 8.40 -11.85
CA ARG A 126 -16.07 8.61 -11.46
C ARG A 126 -16.33 8.11 -10.05
N LYS A 127 -15.76 6.96 -9.68
CA LYS A 127 -15.91 6.36 -8.36
C LYS A 127 -15.28 7.21 -7.26
N VAL A 128 -14.08 7.73 -7.49
CA VAL A 128 -13.40 8.65 -6.55
C VAL A 128 -14.17 9.94 -6.39
N ARG A 129 -14.67 10.54 -7.48
CA ARG A 129 -15.51 11.74 -7.40
C ARG A 129 -16.74 11.52 -6.54
N LYS A 130 -17.48 10.42 -6.78
CA LYS A 130 -18.63 10.04 -5.95
C LYS A 130 -18.24 9.85 -4.48
N TYR A 131 -17.12 9.17 -4.22
CA TYR A 131 -16.61 8.95 -2.86
C TYR A 131 -16.36 10.27 -2.11
N VAL A 132 -15.76 11.26 -2.78
CA VAL A 132 -15.50 12.58 -2.19
C VAL A 132 -16.80 13.39 -2.03
N GLU A 133 -17.70 13.36 -3.01
CA GLU A 133 -19.04 13.97 -2.92
C GLU A 133 -19.85 13.43 -1.72
N ASP A 134 -19.72 12.13 -1.43
CA ASP A 134 -20.36 11.46 -0.29
C ASP A 134 -19.64 11.76 1.06
N GLY A 135 -18.58 12.58 1.05
CA GLY A 135 -17.86 13.06 2.25
C GLY A 135 -16.58 12.30 2.60
N GLY A 136 -16.09 11.43 1.71
CA GLY A 136 -14.82 10.73 1.86
C GLY A 136 -13.60 11.64 1.66
N CYS A 137 -12.48 11.31 2.32
CA CYS A 137 -11.21 12.02 2.14
C CYS A 137 -10.32 11.24 1.17
N TYR A 138 -10.15 11.76 -0.04
CA TYR A 138 -9.23 11.19 -1.02
C TYR A 138 -7.86 11.87 -0.94
N VAL A 139 -6.80 11.07 -0.84
CA VAL A 139 -5.41 11.51 -0.85
C VAL A 139 -4.70 10.78 -1.98
N THR A 140 -4.05 11.50 -2.88
CA THR A 140 -3.17 10.92 -3.89
C THR A 140 -1.84 11.67 -3.90
N THR A 141 -0.94 11.27 -4.78
CA THR A 141 0.42 11.80 -4.82
C THR A 141 0.76 12.30 -6.20
N TRP A 142 2.01 12.74 -6.38
CA TRP A 142 2.61 12.88 -7.68
C TRP A 142 2.47 11.58 -8.51
N PHE A 143 2.47 11.74 -9.84
CA PHE A 143 2.32 10.64 -10.80
C PHE A 143 1.04 9.82 -10.64
N SER A 144 -0.08 10.50 -10.34
CA SER A 144 -1.42 9.91 -10.36
C SER A 144 -2.17 10.29 -11.63
N GLY A 145 -3.05 9.41 -12.13
CA GLY A 145 -4.02 9.74 -13.19
C GLY A 145 -3.37 10.27 -14.47
N VAL A 146 -2.20 9.72 -14.81
CA VAL A 146 -1.43 10.08 -16.00
C VAL A 146 -1.98 9.35 -17.22
N ALA A 147 -2.30 8.06 -17.10
CA ALA A 147 -2.76 7.22 -18.19
C ALA A 147 -4.03 6.41 -17.85
N ASP A 148 -4.77 6.01 -18.88
CA ASP A 148 -5.91 5.10 -18.78
C ASP A 148 -5.48 3.62 -18.71
N ASP A 149 -6.45 2.70 -18.63
CA ASP A 149 -6.22 1.25 -18.58
C ASP A 149 -5.63 0.63 -19.85
N THR A 150 -5.42 1.43 -20.90
CA THR A 150 -4.67 1.04 -22.09
C THR A 150 -3.29 1.67 -22.15
N ASP A 151 -2.84 2.28 -21.04
CA ASP A 151 -1.59 3.03 -20.91
C ASP A 151 -1.48 4.19 -21.91
N LEU A 152 -2.62 4.79 -22.28
CA LEU A 152 -2.66 6.02 -23.06
C LEU A 152 -2.83 7.21 -22.13
N CYS A 153 -1.93 8.19 -22.25
CA CYS A 153 -1.99 9.38 -21.41
C CYS A 153 -3.32 10.14 -21.59
N PHE A 154 -3.92 10.55 -20.48
CA PHE A 154 -5.02 11.51 -20.53
C PHE A 154 -4.51 12.82 -21.14
N THR A 155 -5.34 13.44 -21.99
CA THR A 155 -4.99 14.70 -22.66
C THR A 155 -5.95 15.82 -22.24
N GLY A 156 -5.42 17.04 -22.16
CA GLY A 156 -6.17 18.24 -21.76
C GLY A 156 -6.23 18.42 -20.25
N HIS A 157 -6.94 17.53 -19.55
CA HIS A 157 -7.22 17.68 -18.11
C HIS A 157 -6.94 16.39 -17.34
N HIS A 158 -6.48 16.54 -16.10
CA HIS A 158 -6.37 15.41 -15.20
C HIS A 158 -7.79 14.86 -14.89
N PRO A 159 -8.02 13.53 -14.88
CA PRO A 159 -9.37 12.96 -14.69
C PRO A 159 -10.09 13.33 -13.38
N LEU A 160 -9.33 13.82 -12.40
CA LEU A 160 -9.77 14.28 -11.08
C LEU A 160 -9.39 15.75 -10.79
N GLU A 161 -9.11 16.56 -11.82
CA GLU A 161 -8.77 17.99 -11.65
C GLU A 161 -9.79 18.74 -10.77
N ASP A 162 -11.09 18.47 -10.96
CA ASP A 162 -12.19 19.06 -10.20
C ASP A 162 -12.25 18.57 -8.73
N VAL A 163 -11.83 17.33 -8.48
CA VAL A 163 -11.78 16.73 -7.14
C VAL A 163 -10.57 17.22 -6.36
N LEU A 164 -9.42 17.31 -7.01
CA LEU A 164 -8.16 17.71 -6.39
C LEU A 164 -8.02 19.23 -6.26
N GLY A 165 -8.67 19.99 -7.14
CA GLY A 165 -8.56 21.45 -7.18
C GLY A 165 -7.17 21.94 -7.59
N VAL A 166 -6.40 21.11 -8.31
CA VAL A 166 -5.07 21.43 -8.84
C VAL A 166 -5.00 21.12 -10.33
N VAL A 167 -4.26 21.96 -11.06
CA VAL A 167 -4.01 21.78 -12.50
C VAL A 167 -2.55 21.40 -12.66
N GLN A 168 -2.30 20.30 -13.37
CA GLN A 168 -0.94 19.87 -13.72
C GLN A 168 -0.55 20.48 -15.07
N GLU A 169 0.49 21.31 -15.09
CA GLU A 169 0.98 21.94 -16.32
C GLU A 169 2.20 21.22 -16.90
N GLU A 170 3.12 20.79 -16.04
CA GLU A 170 4.37 20.13 -16.42
C GLU A 170 4.80 19.08 -15.39
N ILE A 171 5.78 18.26 -15.77
CA ILE A 171 6.42 17.28 -14.89
C ILE A 171 7.90 17.65 -14.79
N ASP A 172 8.38 17.78 -13.56
CA ASP A 172 9.80 17.89 -13.26
C ASP A 172 10.24 16.71 -12.38
N ALA A 173 11.46 16.24 -12.61
CA ALA A 173 12.04 15.07 -11.96
C ALA A 173 13.45 15.41 -11.44
N PRO A 174 13.54 16.30 -10.43
CA PRO A 174 14.83 16.71 -9.89
C PRO A 174 15.61 15.50 -9.36
N GLY A 175 16.91 15.46 -9.66
CA GLY A 175 17.84 14.51 -9.06
C GLY A 175 18.12 14.83 -7.59
N GLU A 176 18.88 13.97 -6.90
CA GLU A 176 19.20 14.13 -5.48
C GLU A 176 19.94 15.44 -5.15
N ASP A 177 20.60 16.05 -6.13
CA ASP A 177 21.28 17.34 -5.98
C ASP A 177 20.33 18.55 -5.84
N PHE A 178 19.03 18.34 -6.05
CA PHE A 178 18.00 19.38 -5.99
C PHE A 178 16.94 19.00 -4.95
N GLU A 179 16.97 19.68 -3.80
CA GLU A 179 15.90 19.57 -2.81
C GLU A 179 14.68 20.36 -3.26
N ASN A 180 13.54 19.68 -3.37
CA ASN A 180 12.23 20.34 -3.45
C ASN A 180 11.67 20.50 -2.03
N GLY A 181 10.75 21.42 -1.82
CA GLY A 181 10.16 21.58 -0.50
C GLY A 181 9.12 22.70 -0.45
N PHE A 182 8.23 22.59 0.53
CA PHE A 182 7.17 23.58 0.74
C PHE A 182 7.00 23.89 2.22
N ILE A 183 6.41 25.05 2.50
CA ILE A 183 6.08 25.48 3.86
C ILE A 183 4.57 25.39 4.02
N TYR A 184 4.12 24.61 4.99
CA TYR A 184 2.72 24.50 5.34
C TYR A 184 2.54 24.70 6.84
N GLN A 185 1.66 25.65 7.20
CA GLN A 185 1.39 26.04 8.59
C GLN A 185 2.64 26.35 9.43
N GLY A 186 3.69 26.88 8.82
CA GLY A 186 4.96 27.21 9.48
C GLY A 186 5.94 26.05 9.63
N THR A 187 5.57 24.83 9.23
CA THR A 187 6.47 23.68 9.13
C THR A 187 7.01 23.57 7.71
N ARG A 188 8.33 23.36 7.59
CA ARG A 188 8.99 23.08 6.31
C ARG A 188 8.98 21.58 6.05
N TYR A 189 8.50 21.20 4.87
CA TYR A 189 8.53 19.85 4.33
C TYR A 189 9.54 19.85 3.18
N LEU A 190 10.48 18.90 3.22
CA LEU A 190 11.48 18.64 2.18
C LEU A 190 11.09 17.33 1.49
#